data_AF-A0A2V4CE61-F1
#
_entry.id   AF-A0A2V4CE61-F1
#
_cell.length_a   1.000
_cell.length_b   1.000
_cell.length_c   1.000
_cell.angle_alpha   90.00
_cell.angle_beta   90.00
_cell.angle_gamma   90.00
#
_symmetry.space_group_name_H-M   'P 1'
#
loop_
_entity.id
_entity.type
_entity.pdbx_description
1 polymer ?
#
loop_
_entity_poly.entity_id
_entity_poly.type
_entity_poly.pdbx_seq_one_letter_code
_entity_poly.pdbx_strand_id
1 'polypeptide(L)'
;MKNILFALLVSIFGLTHANAQCTSDTNFRKPVSETIKNIATIFKITVIDDRGLLKGKELDYADWRIEQGNLEVSLANVLVPFELTYFKQPDGKYQIRKYENHKVSVDKGKERLDYLTTLYSNVADWEKRKKELKACMNTSFGLDKAPPTPKSKPLLTPKRVYKDYSVENIALEILPGVYTTGSIYKPYPLNKKSPIILTPDGHFGDGRYRKDEQYRCAIMAKMGAIVVSYDLFAWGESLLQFPEETHRNSIASTVQVLSGIRLLDYLATIKNADVSRVGVTGGSGGGSHTMFLSALDDRITVSAPVVMVSSHFSGGCPCESGRGIHLCGNGTNNAEISAMMAPKPQLIVSDGKDWTLAVPELEFPFIQRTYELYGKKNLVENAHFAKEGHDFGVSKRMALYPFMAKYLALDLKKVQNEKGEIDESTCVIEPYDKLYVFGNKAENLPKNALKDIDKLYEMFGEKNLKTYEVKK
;
A
#
# COMPACT_ATOMS: atom_id res chain seq x y z
N MET A 1 -57.04 -67.91 18.61
CA MET A 1 -55.79 -67.12 18.58
C MET A 1 -56.17 -65.67 18.80
N LYS A 2 -55.66 -65.08 19.89
CA LYS A 2 -55.90 -63.71 20.35
C LYS A 2 -55.20 -62.74 19.41
N ASN A 3 -55.81 -61.60 19.06
CA ASN A 3 -55.06 -60.40 18.70
C ASN A 3 -55.74 -59.19 19.35
N ILE A 4 -55.02 -58.64 20.32
CA ILE A 4 -55.36 -57.51 21.16
C ILE A 4 -54.91 -56.24 20.42
N LEU A 5 -55.84 -55.29 20.26
CA LEU A 5 -55.56 -53.94 19.82
C LEU A 5 -54.95 -53.17 21.01
N PHE A 6 -53.66 -52.85 20.98
CA PHE A 6 -53.03 -51.97 21.96
C PHE A 6 -52.80 -50.59 21.33
N ALA A 7 -53.54 -49.59 21.81
CA ALA A 7 -53.28 -48.18 21.53
C ALA A 7 -52.03 -47.75 22.32
N LEU A 8 -51.00 -47.27 21.62
CA LEU A 8 -49.83 -46.66 22.24
C LEU A 8 -49.96 -45.13 22.13
N LEU A 9 -50.25 -44.50 23.26
CA LEU A 9 -50.17 -43.07 23.49
C LEU A 9 -48.73 -42.61 23.26
N VAL A 10 -48.53 -41.73 22.27
CA VAL A 10 -47.28 -40.99 22.07
C VAL A 10 -47.26 -39.83 23.06
N SER A 11 -46.52 -40.01 24.16
CA SER A 11 -46.21 -38.93 25.09
C SER A 11 -45.21 -37.97 24.44
N ILE A 12 -45.70 -36.81 24.02
CA ILE A 12 -44.90 -35.66 23.61
C ILE A 12 -44.21 -35.11 24.88
N PHE A 13 -42.99 -35.55 25.16
CA PHE A 13 -42.10 -34.79 26.03
C PHE A 13 -41.60 -33.59 25.22
N GLY A 14 -42.28 -32.45 25.41
CA GLY A 14 -41.78 -31.16 24.97
C GLY A 14 -40.42 -30.93 25.63
N LEU A 15 -39.37 -30.88 24.82
CA LEU A 15 -38.10 -30.25 25.16
C LEU A 15 -38.36 -28.74 25.28
N THR A 16 -38.90 -28.33 26.42
CA THR A 16 -38.84 -26.93 26.85
C THR A 16 -37.36 -26.60 26.99
N HIS A 17 -36.84 -25.88 26.00
CA HIS A 17 -35.59 -25.15 26.20
C HIS A 17 -35.88 -24.20 27.35
N ALA A 18 -35.33 -24.50 28.53
CA ALA A 18 -35.36 -23.60 29.66
C ALA A 18 -34.69 -22.30 29.20
N ASN A 19 -35.50 -21.29 28.85
CA ASN A 19 -35.03 -19.92 28.77
C ASN A 19 -34.60 -19.57 30.19
N ALA A 20 -33.30 -19.70 30.46
CA ALA A 20 -32.72 -19.22 31.70
C ALA A 20 -33.18 -17.77 31.89
N GLN A 21 -33.77 -17.46 33.05
CA GLN A 21 -34.34 -16.16 33.30
C GLN A 21 -33.21 -15.12 33.28
N CYS A 22 -33.20 -14.24 32.27
CA CYS A 22 -32.28 -13.12 32.19
C CYS A 22 -32.72 -12.07 33.22
N THR A 23 -31.97 -11.96 34.32
CA THR A 23 -32.24 -11.03 35.42
C THR A 23 -30.98 -10.24 35.75
N SER A 24 -31.08 -9.27 36.66
CA SER A 24 -29.90 -8.59 37.21
C SER A 24 -28.89 -9.55 37.84
N ASP A 25 -29.34 -10.68 38.39
CA ASP A 25 -28.49 -11.65 39.08
C ASP A 25 -27.57 -12.40 38.10
N THR A 26 -27.98 -12.49 36.83
CA THR A 26 -27.18 -12.99 35.71
C THR A 26 -26.60 -11.86 34.85
N ASN A 27 -26.61 -10.63 35.37
CA ASN A 27 -26.23 -9.40 34.66
C ASN A 27 -26.95 -9.20 33.32
N PHE A 28 -28.14 -9.78 33.11
CA PHE A 28 -28.79 -9.85 31.79
C PHE A 28 -27.81 -10.27 30.68
N ARG A 29 -26.89 -11.19 31.01
CA ARG A 29 -25.83 -11.64 30.10
C ARG A 29 -26.44 -12.41 28.93
N LYS A 30 -25.98 -12.10 27.72
CA LYS A 30 -26.40 -12.80 26.50
C LYS A 30 -25.26 -13.00 25.50
N PRO A 31 -25.40 -13.99 24.60
CA PRO A 31 -24.56 -14.08 23.42
C PRO A 31 -24.65 -12.82 22.57
N VAL A 32 -23.50 -12.31 22.13
CA VAL A 32 -23.41 -11.15 21.23
C VAL A 32 -24.14 -11.42 19.91
N SER A 33 -24.08 -12.66 19.42
CA SER A 33 -24.78 -13.08 18.19
C SER A 33 -26.30 -12.97 18.29
N GLU A 34 -26.89 -13.18 19.47
CA GLU A 34 -28.32 -12.95 19.71
C GLU A 34 -28.64 -11.45 19.74
N THR A 35 -27.83 -10.68 20.46
CA THR A 35 -28.00 -9.22 20.57
C THR A 35 -27.89 -8.54 19.20
N ILE A 36 -26.97 -8.97 18.35
CA ILE A 36 -26.83 -8.48 16.97
C ILE A 36 -28.04 -8.85 16.11
N LYS A 37 -28.64 -10.04 16.29
CA LYS A 37 -29.91 -10.39 15.62
C LYS A 37 -31.07 -9.51 16.08
N ASN A 38 -31.10 -9.15 17.36
CA ASN A 38 -32.10 -8.22 17.91
C ASN A 38 -31.93 -6.83 17.28
N ILE A 39 -30.71 -6.30 17.24
CA ILE A 39 -30.38 -5.04 16.53
C ILE A 39 -30.83 -5.12 15.07
N ALA A 40 -30.46 -6.19 14.35
CA ALA A 40 -30.84 -6.37 12.95
C ALA A 40 -32.36 -6.33 12.73
N THR A 41 -33.12 -6.93 13.65
CA THR A 41 -34.59 -6.94 13.62
C THR A 41 -35.17 -5.55 13.90
N ILE A 42 -34.70 -4.86 14.96
CA ILE A 42 -35.18 -3.53 15.36
C ILE A 42 -34.96 -2.51 14.23
N PHE A 43 -33.75 -2.51 13.66
CA PHE A 43 -33.35 -1.54 12.64
C PHE A 43 -33.63 -1.99 11.20
N LYS A 44 -34.18 -3.19 11.00
CA LYS A 44 -34.50 -3.77 9.68
C LYS A 44 -33.29 -3.81 8.74
N ILE A 45 -32.14 -4.20 9.28
CA ILE A 45 -30.88 -4.33 8.53
C ILE A 45 -30.46 -5.80 8.40
N THR A 46 -29.53 -6.06 7.49
CA THR A 46 -28.83 -7.35 7.42
C THR A 46 -27.42 -7.17 7.96
N VAL A 47 -27.04 -8.00 8.94
CA VAL A 47 -25.68 -8.07 9.48
C VAL A 47 -25.03 -9.37 9.03
N ILE A 48 -23.79 -9.29 8.54
CA ILE A 48 -23.01 -10.42 8.04
C ILE A 48 -21.87 -10.72 9.01
N ASP A 49 -21.79 -11.95 9.50
CA ASP A 49 -20.64 -12.50 10.26
C ASP A 49 -20.15 -13.81 9.61
N ASP A 50 -19.68 -13.69 8.37
CA ASP A 50 -19.14 -14.81 7.56
C ASP A 50 -17.89 -15.46 8.18
N ARG A 51 -17.15 -14.70 8.99
CA ARG A 51 -15.93 -15.14 9.68
C ARG A 51 -16.16 -15.71 11.08
N GLY A 52 -17.42 -15.77 11.54
CA GLY A 52 -17.79 -16.29 12.86
C GLY A 52 -17.15 -15.50 14.01
N LEU A 53 -16.91 -14.20 13.83
CA LEU A 53 -16.26 -13.32 14.79
C LEU A 53 -17.10 -13.13 16.07
N LEU A 54 -18.41 -13.35 16.01
CA LEU A 54 -19.30 -13.24 17.17
C LEU A 54 -19.35 -14.52 18.02
N LYS A 55 -18.82 -15.64 17.52
CA LYS A 55 -18.93 -16.95 18.17
C LYS A 55 -18.24 -16.96 19.54
N GLY A 56 -18.97 -17.43 20.55
CA GLY A 56 -18.46 -17.58 21.93
C GLY A 56 -18.28 -16.27 22.70
N LYS A 57 -18.78 -15.15 22.17
CA LYS A 57 -18.72 -13.84 22.84
C LYS A 57 -20.03 -13.57 23.57
N GLU A 58 -19.93 -13.18 24.84
CA GLU A 58 -21.06 -12.84 25.70
C GLU A 58 -20.86 -11.47 26.31
N LEU A 59 -21.96 -10.75 26.52
CA LEU A 59 -21.94 -9.39 27.02
C LEU A 59 -22.92 -9.23 28.18
N ASP A 60 -22.45 -8.63 29.27
CA ASP A 60 -23.32 -8.21 30.37
C ASP A 60 -24.19 -7.03 29.92
N TYR A 61 -25.46 -7.09 30.31
CA TYR A 61 -26.50 -6.12 29.99
C TYR A 61 -26.62 -5.91 28.48
N ALA A 62 -26.61 -7.01 27.70
CA ALA A 62 -26.43 -6.94 26.26
C ALA A 62 -27.52 -6.14 25.53
N ASP A 63 -28.80 -6.44 25.80
CA ASP A 63 -29.92 -5.73 25.16
C ASP A 63 -30.06 -4.28 25.67
N TRP A 64 -29.55 -3.97 26.88
CA TRP A 64 -29.52 -2.58 27.42
C TRP A 64 -28.54 -1.67 26.67
N ARG A 65 -27.65 -2.24 25.85
CA ARG A 65 -26.69 -1.50 25.02
C ARG A 65 -27.29 -1.06 23.67
N ILE A 66 -28.52 -1.49 23.38
CA ILE A 66 -29.25 -1.10 22.18
C ILE A 66 -29.86 0.29 22.41
N GLU A 67 -29.28 1.29 21.74
CA GLU A 67 -29.78 2.66 21.75
C GLU A 67 -30.90 2.80 20.72
N GLN A 68 -32.14 2.93 21.18
CA GLN A 68 -33.30 3.01 20.29
C GLN A 68 -33.20 4.21 19.36
N GLY A 69 -33.38 4.00 18.06
CA GLY A 69 -33.24 5.04 17.03
C GLY A 69 -31.80 5.34 16.61
N ASN A 70 -30.78 4.73 17.23
CA ASN A 70 -29.39 4.90 16.83
C ASN A 70 -28.69 3.56 16.57
N LEU A 71 -28.71 3.14 15.29
CA LEU A 71 -28.10 1.89 14.85
C LEU A 71 -26.60 1.86 15.10
N GLU A 72 -25.90 2.95 14.81
CA GLU A 72 -24.45 3.00 14.86
C GLU A 72 -23.93 2.87 16.29
N VAL A 73 -24.58 3.57 17.23
CA VAL A 73 -24.29 3.46 18.67
C VAL A 73 -24.64 2.06 19.18
N SER A 74 -25.78 1.49 18.75
CA SER A 74 -26.16 0.13 19.13
C SER A 74 -25.13 -0.92 18.70
N LEU A 75 -24.68 -0.85 17.44
CA LEU A 75 -23.65 -1.74 16.92
C LEU A 75 -22.31 -1.51 17.65
N ALA A 76 -21.91 -0.25 17.89
CA ALA A 76 -20.67 0.07 18.58
C ALA A 76 -20.65 -0.46 20.02
N ASN A 77 -21.70 -0.21 20.80
CA ASN A 77 -21.79 -0.63 22.21
C ASN A 77 -21.68 -2.15 22.41
N VAL A 78 -22.04 -2.92 21.37
CA VAL A 78 -22.03 -4.38 21.37
C VAL A 78 -20.73 -4.96 20.78
N LEU A 79 -20.13 -4.31 19.77
CA LEU A 79 -18.95 -4.83 19.05
C LEU A 79 -17.62 -4.36 19.64
N VAL A 80 -17.53 -3.09 20.05
CA VAL A 80 -16.28 -2.47 20.57
C VAL A 80 -15.69 -3.23 21.77
N PRO A 81 -16.47 -3.77 22.73
CA PRO A 81 -15.91 -4.56 23.84
C PRO A 81 -15.07 -5.78 23.41
N PHE A 82 -15.18 -6.20 22.15
CA PHE A 82 -14.48 -7.36 21.60
C PHE A 82 -13.49 -6.99 20.49
N GLU A 83 -13.11 -5.71 20.39
CA GLU A 83 -12.27 -5.18 19.31
C GLU A 83 -12.87 -5.46 17.92
N LEU A 84 -14.20 -5.48 17.85
CA LEU A 84 -14.94 -5.65 16.61
C LEU A 84 -15.51 -4.31 16.15
N THR A 85 -15.72 -4.23 14.84
CA THR A 85 -16.34 -3.12 14.14
C THR A 85 -17.23 -3.65 13.02
N TYR A 86 -17.81 -2.77 12.22
CA TYR A 86 -18.60 -3.13 11.05
C TYR A 86 -18.32 -2.19 9.89
N PHE A 87 -18.40 -2.70 8.66
CA PHE A 87 -18.42 -1.88 7.45
C PHE A 87 -19.75 -2.04 6.74
N LYS A 88 -20.42 -0.92 6.47
CA LYS A 88 -21.56 -0.86 5.58
C LYS A 88 -21.09 -1.14 4.14
N GLN A 89 -21.72 -2.12 3.52
CA GLN A 89 -21.46 -2.54 2.14
C GLN A 89 -22.30 -1.71 1.16
N PRO A 90 -21.92 -1.63 -0.12
CA PRO A 90 -22.69 -0.93 -1.15
C PRO A 90 -24.14 -1.44 -1.30
N ASP A 91 -24.40 -2.71 -1.00
CA ASP A 91 -25.74 -3.31 -1.02
C ASP A 91 -26.57 -3.04 0.25
N GLY A 92 -26.06 -2.19 1.15
CA GLY A 92 -26.71 -1.79 2.40
C GLY A 92 -26.53 -2.76 3.57
N LYS A 93 -25.82 -3.88 3.38
CA LYS A 93 -25.54 -4.85 4.46
C LYS A 93 -24.40 -4.37 5.36
N TYR A 94 -24.37 -4.84 6.61
CA TYR A 94 -23.37 -4.47 7.60
C TYR A 94 -22.45 -5.68 7.87
N GLN A 95 -21.22 -5.65 7.39
CA GLN A 95 -20.27 -6.74 7.59
C GLN A 95 -19.47 -6.55 8.87
N ILE A 96 -19.52 -7.52 9.79
CA ILE A 96 -18.71 -7.53 11.01
C ILE A 96 -17.24 -7.76 10.67
N ARG A 97 -16.38 -6.99 11.31
CA ARG A 97 -14.93 -7.04 11.13
C ARG A 97 -14.21 -6.92 12.47
N LYS A 98 -12.95 -7.36 12.48
CA LYS A 98 -12.01 -6.97 13.53
C LYS A 98 -11.61 -5.52 13.32
N TYR A 99 -11.22 -4.84 14.39
CA TYR A 99 -10.48 -3.59 14.28
C TYR A 99 -9.15 -3.84 13.55
N GLU A 100 -8.92 -3.09 12.48
CA GLU A 100 -7.71 -3.13 11.67
C GLU A 100 -7.18 -1.70 11.62
N ASN A 101 -6.05 -1.41 12.28
CA ASN A 101 -5.49 -0.06 12.42
C ASN A 101 -5.29 0.69 11.08
N HIS A 102 -5.11 -0.06 9.99
CA HIS A 102 -4.82 0.45 8.66
C HIS A 102 -6.07 0.51 7.74
N LYS A 103 -7.26 0.14 8.22
CA LYS A 103 -8.46 0.03 7.40
C LYS A 103 -9.72 0.50 8.14
N VAL A 104 -10.46 1.39 7.49
CA VAL A 104 -11.78 1.87 7.95
C VAL A 104 -12.81 1.76 6.82
N SER A 105 -14.08 2.08 7.10
CA SER A 105 -15.11 2.14 6.06
C SER A 105 -14.91 3.33 5.13
N VAL A 106 -15.48 3.26 3.93
CA VAL A 106 -15.48 4.38 2.97
C VAL A 106 -16.13 5.63 3.59
N ASP A 107 -17.22 5.48 4.33
CA ASP A 107 -17.90 6.59 5.02
C ASP A 107 -16.97 7.30 6.02
N LYS A 108 -16.21 6.54 6.82
CA LYS A 108 -15.20 7.12 7.71
C LYS A 108 -14.03 7.76 6.96
N GLY A 109 -13.65 7.19 5.81
CA GLY A 109 -12.70 7.82 4.88
C GLY A 109 -13.20 9.19 4.41
N LYS A 110 -14.49 9.28 4.05
CA LYS A 110 -15.13 10.52 3.64
C LYS A 110 -15.16 11.55 4.77
N GLU A 111 -15.62 11.18 5.95
CA GLU A 111 -15.61 12.08 7.13
C GLU A 111 -14.19 12.62 7.39
N ARG A 112 -13.17 11.77 7.22
CA ARG A 112 -11.78 12.18 7.37
C ARG A 112 -11.37 13.19 6.30
N LEU A 113 -11.72 12.98 5.04
CA LEU A 113 -11.44 13.96 3.98
C LEU A 113 -12.17 15.28 4.20
N ASP A 114 -13.45 15.23 4.57
CA ASP A 114 -14.25 16.42 4.90
C ASP A 114 -13.55 17.23 6.01
N TYR A 115 -13.13 16.57 7.09
CA TYR A 115 -12.33 17.22 8.15
C TYR A 115 -11.04 17.84 7.61
N LEU A 116 -10.25 17.10 6.82
CA LEU A 116 -8.98 17.60 6.28
C LEU A 116 -9.19 18.84 5.39
N THR A 117 -10.29 18.93 4.63
CA THR A 117 -10.59 20.13 3.84
C THR A 117 -10.79 21.39 4.68
N THR A 118 -11.19 21.26 5.95
CA THR A 118 -11.34 22.40 6.87
C THR A 118 -10.00 22.97 7.33
N LEU A 119 -8.91 22.22 7.19
CA LEU A 119 -7.58 22.61 7.68
C LEU A 119 -6.84 23.56 6.73
N TYR A 120 -7.27 23.68 5.47
CA TYR A 120 -6.65 24.57 4.50
C TYR A 120 -7.64 25.04 3.42
N SER A 121 -7.63 26.36 3.21
CA SER A 121 -8.54 27.04 2.27
C SER A 121 -7.81 27.70 1.09
N ASN A 122 -6.50 27.88 1.21
CA ASN A 122 -5.65 28.58 0.24
C ASN A 122 -4.25 27.96 0.18
N VAL A 123 -3.42 28.42 -0.76
CA VAL A 123 -2.06 27.91 -0.98
C VAL A 123 -1.17 28.07 0.27
N ALA A 124 -1.29 29.18 1.00
CA ALA A 124 -0.45 29.41 2.18
C ALA A 124 -0.76 28.43 3.31
N ASP A 125 -2.05 28.19 3.59
CA ASP A 125 -2.50 27.19 4.58
C ASP A 125 -2.02 25.79 4.19
N TRP A 126 -2.16 25.44 2.91
CA TRP A 126 -1.78 24.14 2.40
C TRP A 126 -0.26 23.92 2.44
N GLU A 127 0.55 24.91 2.03
CA GLU A 127 2.01 24.82 2.12
C GLU A 127 2.50 24.71 3.57
N LYS A 128 1.83 25.40 4.51
CA LYS A 128 2.10 25.23 5.94
C LYS A 128 1.82 23.78 6.38
N ARG A 129 0.64 23.23 6.06
CA ARG A 129 0.29 21.86 6.41
C ARG A 129 1.19 20.83 5.74
N LYS A 130 1.53 21.02 4.46
CA LYS A 130 2.48 20.19 3.71
C LYS A 130 3.86 20.17 4.37
N LYS A 131 4.36 21.31 4.85
CA LYS A 131 5.62 21.39 5.59
C LYS A 131 5.55 20.64 6.93
N GLU A 132 4.46 20.78 7.68
CA GLU A 132 4.23 20.06 8.95
C GLU A 132 4.18 18.54 8.72
N LEU A 133 3.44 18.08 7.71
CA LEU A 133 3.36 16.68 7.33
C LEU A 133 4.72 16.13 6.91
N LYS A 134 5.45 16.82 6.03
CA LYS A 134 6.77 16.39 5.57
C LYS A 134 7.77 16.24 6.73
N ALA A 135 7.82 17.23 7.63
CA ALA A 135 8.69 17.17 8.81
C ALA A 135 8.34 16.00 9.72
N CYS A 136 7.05 15.80 10.01
CA CYS A 136 6.61 14.66 10.82
C CYS A 136 6.91 13.32 10.15
N MET A 137 6.62 13.16 8.86
CA MET A 137 6.90 11.93 8.11
C MET A 137 8.40 11.60 8.13
N ASN A 138 9.27 12.60 7.99
CA ASN A 138 10.71 12.42 8.06
C ASN A 138 11.15 11.80 9.40
N THR A 139 10.63 12.30 10.52
CA THR A 139 10.88 11.76 11.86
C THR A 139 10.18 10.42 12.10
N SER A 140 8.94 10.24 11.65
CA SER A 140 8.21 8.97 11.77
C SER A 140 8.92 7.83 11.06
N PHE A 141 9.45 8.06 9.85
CA PHE A 141 10.29 7.09 9.17
C PHE A 141 11.70 6.96 9.79
N GLY A 142 12.12 7.84 10.70
CA GLY A 142 13.45 7.84 11.30
C GLY A 142 14.57 8.29 10.34
N LEU A 143 14.22 9.01 9.26
CA LEU A 143 15.19 9.44 8.25
C LEU A 143 16.16 10.51 8.79
N ASP A 144 15.72 11.30 9.77
CA ASP A 144 16.54 12.25 10.52
C ASP A 144 17.65 11.58 11.34
N LYS A 145 17.47 10.30 11.71
CA LYS A 145 18.44 9.50 12.45
C LYS A 145 19.23 8.54 11.56
N ALA A 146 18.94 8.48 10.26
CA ALA A 146 19.63 7.57 9.36
C ALA A 146 21.14 7.89 9.34
N PRO A 147 22.03 6.89 9.52
CA PRO A 147 23.46 7.07 9.32
C PRO A 147 23.76 7.65 7.93
N PRO A 148 24.87 8.40 7.76
CA PRO A 148 25.26 8.93 6.45
C PRO A 148 25.32 7.84 5.37
N THR A 149 25.10 8.22 4.10
CA THR A 149 25.21 7.31 2.97
C THR A 149 26.59 6.63 2.96
N PRO A 150 26.67 5.29 2.94
CA PRO A 150 27.93 4.57 2.83
C PRO A 150 28.73 5.02 1.60
N LYS A 151 30.07 5.06 1.74
CA LYS A 151 30.98 5.47 0.66
C LYS A 151 31.40 4.32 -0.26
N SER A 152 30.86 3.12 -0.06
CA SER A 152 31.20 1.96 -0.89
C SER A 152 30.74 2.18 -2.33
N LYS A 153 31.48 1.61 -3.27
CA LYS A 153 31.10 1.64 -4.67
C LYS A 153 29.94 0.66 -4.88
N PRO A 154 28.88 1.04 -5.61
CA PRO A 154 27.83 0.11 -5.98
C PRO A 154 28.38 -1.06 -6.78
N LEU A 155 27.83 -2.25 -6.55
CA LEU A 155 28.18 -3.44 -7.31
C LEU A 155 27.28 -3.50 -8.53
N LEU A 156 27.88 -3.51 -9.73
CA LEU A 156 27.16 -3.59 -11.00
C LEU A 156 27.46 -4.91 -11.70
N THR A 157 26.42 -5.58 -12.19
CA THR A 157 26.61 -6.75 -13.07
C THR A 157 26.96 -6.32 -14.50
N PRO A 158 27.54 -7.23 -15.32
CA PRO A 158 27.80 -6.91 -16.72
C PRO A 158 26.55 -6.43 -17.46
N LYS A 159 26.70 -5.34 -18.21
CA LYS A 159 25.65 -4.74 -19.02
C LYS A 159 25.12 -5.70 -20.06
N ARG A 160 23.81 -5.90 -20.07
CA ARG A 160 23.06 -6.69 -21.04
C ARG A 160 22.37 -5.74 -22.02
N VAL A 161 22.64 -5.87 -23.30
CA VAL A 161 22.12 -4.96 -24.35
C VAL A 161 21.00 -5.66 -25.11
N TYR A 162 19.88 -4.95 -25.27
CA TYR A 162 18.72 -5.36 -26.05
C TYR A 162 18.41 -4.32 -27.12
N LYS A 163 17.33 -4.55 -27.88
CA LYS A 163 16.84 -3.58 -28.86
C LYS A 163 16.30 -2.33 -28.15
N ASP A 164 17.03 -1.22 -28.28
CA ASP A 164 16.73 0.14 -27.78
C ASP A 164 16.89 0.36 -26.27
N TYR A 165 17.29 -0.65 -25.49
CA TYR A 165 17.57 -0.50 -24.06
C TYR A 165 18.67 -1.47 -23.59
N SER A 166 19.20 -1.22 -22.40
CA SER A 166 20.16 -2.08 -21.71
C SER A 166 19.78 -2.26 -20.25
N VAL A 167 20.24 -3.34 -19.62
CA VAL A 167 20.00 -3.64 -18.21
C VAL A 167 21.34 -3.93 -17.51
N GLU A 168 21.54 -3.32 -16.35
CA GLU A 168 22.61 -3.63 -15.39
C GLU A 168 21.97 -3.83 -14.03
N ASN A 169 22.30 -4.92 -13.33
CA ASN A 169 21.81 -5.09 -11.96
C ASN A 169 22.72 -4.31 -11.01
N ILE A 170 22.15 -3.81 -9.93
CA ILE A 170 22.84 -3.02 -8.93
C ILE A 170 22.63 -3.61 -7.54
N ALA A 171 23.69 -3.71 -6.74
CA ALA A 171 23.57 -3.70 -5.29
C ALA A 171 24.17 -2.39 -4.76
N LEU A 172 23.35 -1.61 -4.07
CA LEU A 172 23.74 -0.36 -3.44
C LEU A 172 23.77 -0.57 -1.92
N GLU A 173 24.88 -0.26 -1.27
CA GLU A 173 24.95 -0.23 0.20
C GLU A 173 24.19 1.00 0.70
N ILE A 174 22.96 0.80 1.14
CA ILE A 174 22.06 1.89 1.55
C ILE A 174 22.17 2.23 3.03
N LEU A 175 22.79 1.41 3.87
CA LEU A 175 23.19 1.67 5.26
C LEU A 175 24.44 0.81 5.53
N PRO A 176 25.28 1.07 6.55
CA PRO A 176 26.46 0.23 6.82
C PRO A 176 26.12 -1.27 6.86
N GLY A 177 26.53 -2.03 5.84
CA GLY A 177 26.24 -3.44 5.66
C GLY A 177 24.85 -3.79 5.10
N VAL A 178 23.92 -2.86 4.93
CA VAL A 178 22.60 -3.14 4.34
C VAL A 178 22.63 -2.82 2.85
N TYR A 179 22.33 -3.81 2.00
CA TYR A 179 22.28 -3.63 0.56
C TYR A 179 20.85 -3.68 0.05
N THR A 180 20.54 -2.78 -0.88
CA THR A 180 19.37 -2.89 -1.73
C THR A 180 19.80 -3.30 -3.13
N THR A 181 19.18 -4.35 -3.62
CA THR A 181 19.41 -4.93 -4.95
C THR A 181 18.32 -4.50 -5.92
N GLY A 182 18.67 -4.38 -7.20
CA GLY A 182 17.75 -3.92 -8.22
C GLY A 182 18.30 -4.09 -9.64
N SER A 183 17.53 -3.62 -10.61
CA SER A 183 17.91 -3.61 -12.03
C SER A 183 17.70 -2.22 -12.62
N ILE A 184 18.74 -1.68 -13.25
CA ILE A 184 18.74 -0.38 -13.90
C ILE A 184 18.56 -0.59 -15.40
N TYR A 185 17.43 -0.16 -15.92
CA TYR A 185 17.09 -0.15 -17.33
C TYR A 185 17.45 1.21 -17.91
N LYS A 186 18.23 1.23 -18.99
CA LYS A 186 18.70 2.47 -19.63
C LYS A 186 18.37 2.46 -21.11
N PRO A 187 18.06 3.62 -21.72
CA PRO A 187 17.98 3.74 -23.16
C PRO A 187 19.31 3.33 -23.78
N TYR A 188 19.29 2.64 -24.90
CA TYR A 188 20.52 2.22 -25.56
C TYR A 188 20.56 2.64 -27.03
N PRO A 189 21.59 3.41 -27.45
CA PRO A 189 22.65 3.99 -26.63
C PRO A 189 22.17 5.19 -25.78
N LEU A 190 22.73 5.35 -24.56
CA LEU A 190 22.44 6.48 -23.66
C LEU A 190 23.26 7.73 -24.05
N ASN A 191 22.84 8.39 -25.14
CA ASN A 191 23.58 9.52 -25.72
C ASN A 191 23.00 10.91 -25.38
N LYS A 192 21.76 10.97 -24.88
CA LYS A 192 21.06 12.21 -24.55
C LYS A 192 20.76 12.28 -23.05
N LYS A 193 20.52 13.49 -22.56
CA LYS A 193 20.01 13.71 -21.20
C LYS A 193 18.69 12.96 -21.01
N SER A 194 18.67 12.02 -20.08
CA SER A 194 17.56 11.10 -19.82
C SER A 194 16.99 11.33 -18.42
N PRO A 195 15.65 11.42 -18.29
CA PRO A 195 15.01 11.51 -16.98
C PRO A 195 15.25 10.23 -16.18
N ILE A 196 15.10 10.32 -14.87
CA ILE A 196 15.19 9.19 -13.96
C ILE A 196 13.78 8.74 -13.58
N ILE A 197 13.52 7.43 -13.47
CA ILE A 197 12.27 6.89 -12.94
C ILE A 197 12.57 5.83 -11.89
N LEU A 198 12.06 6.04 -10.67
CA LEU A 198 12.07 5.03 -9.62
C LEU A 198 10.82 4.16 -9.72
N THR A 199 10.96 2.84 -9.57
CA THR A 199 9.83 1.91 -9.50
C THR A 199 9.82 1.09 -8.21
N PRO A 200 9.43 1.69 -7.07
CA PRO A 200 9.19 0.92 -5.85
C PRO A 200 8.12 -0.14 -6.13
N ASP A 201 8.37 -1.36 -5.66
CA ASP A 201 7.49 -2.47 -5.99
C ASP A 201 6.38 -2.70 -4.94
N GLY A 202 5.31 -3.36 -5.35
CA GLY A 202 4.23 -3.83 -4.47
C GLY A 202 4.42 -5.29 -4.04
N HIS A 203 3.56 -5.79 -3.16
CA HIS A 203 3.55 -7.20 -2.73
C HIS A 203 2.97 -8.14 -3.80
N PHE A 204 3.42 -8.00 -5.04
CA PHE A 204 2.96 -8.81 -6.17
C PHE A 204 3.87 -10.03 -6.35
N GLY A 205 3.47 -11.18 -5.82
CA GLY A 205 4.11 -12.48 -6.07
C GLY A 205 5.63 -12.42 -6.02
N ASP A 206 6.25 -12.48 -7.18
CA ASP A 206 7.70 -12.51 -7.36
C ASP A 206 8.40 -11.13 -7.29
N GLY A 207 7.74 -10.12 -6.73
CA GLY A 207 8.30 -8.78 -6.59
C GLY A 207 8.77 -8.20 -7.93
N ARG A 208 9.95 -7.57 -7.94
CA ARG A 208 10.49 -6.89 -9.12
C ARG A 208 10.86 -7.81 -10.29
N TYR A 209 10.93 -9.12 -10.05
CA TYR A 209 11.38 -10.10 -11.04
C TYR A 209 10.27 -10.47 -12.04
N ARG A 210 9.01 -10.20 -11.68
CA ARG A 210 7.84 -10.56 -12.49
C ARG A 210 7.80 -9.85 -13.86
N LYS A 211 7.06 -10.44 -14.80
CA LYS A 211 7.05 -10.01 -16.21
C LYS A 211 6.55 -8.58 -16.40
N ASP A 212 5.47 -8.18 -15.71
CA ASP A 212 4.88 -6.84 -15.85
C ASP A 212 5.79 -5.73 -15.31
N GLU A 213 6.62 -6.00 -14.29
CA GLU A 213 7.65 -5.06 -13.84
C GLU A 213 8.70 -4.84 -14.93
N GLN A 214 9.19 -5.93 -15.52
CA GLN A 214 10.19 -5.89 -16.58
C GLN A 214 9.66 -5.16 -17.82
N TYR A 215 8.42 -5.43 -18.25
CA TYR A 215 7.77 -4.70 -19.34
C TYR A 215 7.68 -3.20 -19.04
N ARG A 216 7.23 -2.83 -17.83
CA ARG A 216 7.14 -1.43 -17.40
C ARG A 216 8.49 -0.73 -17.47
N CYS A 217 9.53 -1.33 -16.90
CA CYS A 217 10.86 -0.73 -16.86
C CYS A 217 11.48 -0.64 -18.26
N ALA A 218 11.39 -1.71 -19.05
CA ALA A 218 11.93 -1.75 -20.40
C ALA A 218 11.24 -0.74 -21.34
N ILE A 219 9.90 -0.64 -21.31
CA ILE A 219 9.17 0.33 -22.14
C ILE A 219 9.55 1.77 -21.79
N MET A 220 9.58 2.12 -20.49
CA MET A 220 10.00 3.47 -20.09
C MET A 220 11.46 3.76 -20.45
N ALA A 221 12.34 2.75 -20.41
CA ALA A 221 13.72 2.89 -20.89
C ALA A 221 13.82 3.07 -22.41
N LYS A 222 13.06 2.31 -23.20
CA LYS A 222 12.98 2.46 -24.67
C LYS A 222 12.47 3.85 -25.06
N MET A 223 11.50 4.40 -24.30
CA MET A 223 11.03 5.77 -24.50
C MET A 223 12.06 6.84 -24.10
N GLY A 224 13.10 6.51 -23.33
CA GLY A 224 14.22 7.40 -23.07
C GLY A 224 14.59 7.66 -21.61
N ALA A 225 13.97 6.97 -20.63
CA ALA A 225 14.26 7.14 -19.21
C ALA A 225 15.34 6.16 -18.66
N ILE A 226 16.10 6.60 -17.66
CA ILE A 226 16.87 5.70 -16.78
C ILE A 226 15.91 5.23 -15.70
N VAL A 227 15.60 3.93 -15.67
CA VAL A 227 14.61 3.35 -14.76
C VAL A 227 15.29 2.41 -13.79
N VAL A 228 14.90 2.42 -12.51
CA VAL A 228 15.33 1.40 -11.53
C VAL A 228 14.13 0.75 -10.88
N SER A 229 14.10 -0.58 -10.93
CA SER A 229 13.30 -1.41 -10.02
C SER A 229 14.20 -2.02 -8.97
N TYR A 230 13.71 -2.19 -7.75
CA TYR A 230 14.52 -2.64 -6.61
C TYR A 230 13.70 -3.47 -5.62
N ASP A 231 14.38 -4.35 -4.92
CA ASP A 231 13.77 -5.31 -4.00
C ASP A 231 13.11 -4.59 -2.82
N LEU A 232 11.94 -5.10 -2.41
CA LEU A 232 11.37 -4.81 -1.10
C LEU A 232 12.33 -5.31 0.00
N PHE A 233 12.24 -4.73 1.19
CA PHE A 233 13.03 -5.21 2.32
C PHE A 233 12.65 -6.66 2.65
N ALA A 234 13.65 -7.51 2.87
CA ALA A 234 13.47 -8.95 3.09
C ALA A 234 12.66 -9.66 1.99
N TRP A 235 12.75 -9.19 0.75
CA TRP A 235 12.30 -9.86 -0.48
C TRP A 235 13.47 -9.95 -1.47
N GLY A 236 13.37 -10.86 -2.44
CA GLY A 236 14.44 -11.02 -3.44
C GLY A 236 15.79 -11.31 -2.80
N GLU A 237 16.84 -10.62 -3.22
CA GLU A 237 18.18 -10.83 -2.64
C GLU A 237 18.35 -10.19 -1.25
N SER A 238 17.41 -9.34 -0.81
CA SER A 238 17.37 -8.90 0.59
C SER A 238 17.13 -10.08 1.55
N LEU A 239 16.59 -11.21 1.07
CA LEU A 239 16.44 -12.45 1.86
C LEU A 239 17.79 -13.07 2.27
N LEU A 240 18.87 -12.74 1.56
CA LEU A 240 20.23 -13.18 1.90
C LEU A 240 20.78 -12.43 3.13
N GLN A 241 20.15 -11.30 3.46
CA GLN A 241 20.47 -10.48 4.62
C GLN A 241 19.46 -10.68 5.75
N PHE A 242 18.17 -10.61 5.44
CA PHE A 242 17.11 -10.62 6.45
C PHE A 242 16.04 -11.65 6.10
N PRO A 243 15.62 -12.51 7.05
CA PRO A 243 14.54 -13.47 6.84
C PRO A 243 13.21 -12.81 6.44
N GLU A 244 12.37 -13.51 5.67
CA GLU A 244 11.11 -12.99 5.12
C GLU A 244 10.18 -12.36 6.18
N GLU A 245 10.10 -12.95 7.37
CA GLU A 245 9.26 -12.48 8.47
C GLU A 245 9.59 -11.05 8.93
N THR A 246 10.84 -10.61 8.69
CA THR A 246 11.31 -9.26 9.02
C THR A 246 10.73 -8.20 8.10
N HIS A 247 10.20 -8.56 6.91
CA HIS A 247 9.47 -7.62 6.04
C HIS A 247 8.28 -6.98 6.75
N ARG A 248 7.67 -7.71 7.69
CA ARG A 248 6.54 -7.23 8.47
C ARG A 248 6.98 -6.40 9.68
N ASN A 249 8.21 -5.90 9.73
CA ASN A 249 8.66 -5.00 10.78
C ASN A 249 8.44 -3.54 10.38
N SER A 250 8.26 -2.67 11.37
CA SER A 250 8.09 -1.23 11.13
C SER A 250 9.27 -0.63 10.36
N ILE A 251 10.50 -1.09 10.64
CA ILE A 251 11.72 -0.62 9.99
C ILE A 251 11.78 -0.91 8.49
N ALA A 252 11.01 -1.88 7.99
CA ALA A 252 10.94 -2.18 6.56
C ALA A 252 10.53 -0.93 5.74
N SER A 253 9.59 -0.14 6.27
CA SER A 253 9.15 1.11 5.63
C SER A 253 10.28 2.16 5.56
N THR A 254 11.02 2.33 6.66
CA THR A 254 12.21 3.19 6.75
C THR A 254 13.24 2.79 5.70
N VAL A 255 13.59 1.49 5.67
CA VAL A 255 14.59 0.95 4.77
C VAL A 255 14.16 1.18 3.32
N GLN A 256 12.93 0.84 2.95
CA GLN A 256 12.44 0.97 1.57
C GLN A 256 12.35 2.43 1.09
N VAL A 257 11.94 3.37 1.94
CA VAL A 257 11.97 4.81 1.59
C VAL A 257 13.41 5.27 1.41
N LEU A 258 14.30 4.90 2.33
CA LEU A 258 15.72 5.25 2.25
C LEU A 258 16.41 4.65 1.03
N SER A 259 16.06 3.41 0.65
CA SER A 259 16.51 2.76 -0.59
C SER A 259 16.16 3.60 -1.81
N GLY A 260 14.91 4.07 -1.91
CA GLY A 260 14.48 4.93 -3.02
C GLY A 260 15.27 6.24 -3.10
N ILE A 261 15.47 6.92 -1.97
CA ILE A 261 16.24 8.17 -1.88
C ILE A 261 17.71 7.95 -2.29
N ARG A 262 18.36 6.91 -1.74
CA ARG A 262 19.79 6.62 -2.01
C ARG A 262 20.02 6.07 -3.41
N LEU A 263 19.08 5.31 -3.96
CA LEU A 263 19.11 4.91 -5.37
C LEU A 263 18.98 6.14 -6.27
N LEU A 264 18.10 7.09 -5.96
CA LEU A 264 18.02 8.35 -6.71
C LEU A 264 19.33 9.15 -6.65
N ASP A 265 19.97 9.23 -5.49
CA ASP A 265 21.30 9.84 -5.34
C ASP A 265 22.32 9.18 -6.27
N TYR A 266 22.35 7.85 -6.32
CA TYR A 266 23.24 7.12 -7.22
C TYR A 266 22.90 7.37 -8.70
N LEU A 267 21.63 7.24 -9.10
CA LEU A 267 21.21 7.41 -10.48
C LEU A 267 21.49 8.83 -10.99
N ALA A 268 21.41 9.84 -10.12
CA ALA A 268 21.78 11.22 -10.44
C ALA A 268 23.26 11.38 -10.85
N THR A 269 24.13 10.44 -10.47
CA THR A 269 25.55 10.43 -10.88
C THR A 269 25.80 9.79 -12.24
N ILE A 270 24.82 9.06 -12.79
CA ILE A 270 24.98 8.39 -14.09
C ILE A 270 25.19 9.45 -15.18
N LYS A 271 26.18 9.22 -16.05
CA LYS A 271 26.40 10.09 -17.21
C LYS A 271 25.11 10.24 -18.02
N ASN A 272 24.77 11.47 -18.34
CA ASN A 272 23.54 11.84 -19.04
C ASN A 272 22.24 11.65 -18.24
N ALA A 273 22.28 11.38 -16.93
CA ALA A 273 21.09 11.55 -16.09
C ALA A 273 20.66 13.02 -16.04
N ASP A 274 19.35 13.24 -16.01
CA ASP A 274 18.70 14.54 -15.92
C ASP A 274 17.87 14.64 -14.63
N VAL A 275 18.46 15.26 -13.62
CA VAL A 275 17.86 15.41 -12.29
C VAL A 275 16.74 16.44 -12.23
N SER A 276 16.51 17.23 -13.29
CA SER A 276 15.33 18.11 -13.37
C SER A 276 14.08 17.39 -13.87
N ARG A 277 14.19 16.11 -14.25
CA ARG A 277 13.07 15.26 -14.67
C ARG A 277 13.15 13.91 -13.96
N VAL A 278 12.47 13.81 -12.83
CA VAL A 278 12.45 12.59 -12.00
C VAL A 278 11.02 12.10 -11.81
N GLY A 279 10.75 10.90 -12.29
CA GLY A 279 9.50 10.19 -12.10
C GLY A 279 9.56 9.19 -10.97
N VAL A 280 8.41 8.86 -10.40
CA VAL A 280 8.25 7.70 -9.52
C VAL A 280 6.89 7.02 -9.78
N THR A 281 6.87 5.70 -9.84
CA THR A 281 5.63 4.93 -10.04
C THR A 281 5.74 3.51 -9.50
N GLY A 282 4.68 3.03 -8.87
CA GLY A 282 4.61 1.71 -8.25
C GLY A 282 3.16 1.34 -7.96
N GLY A 283 2.89 0.04 -7.86
CA GLY A 283 1.53 -0.48 -7.64
C GLY A 283 1.34 -1.03 -6.22
N SER A 284 0.12 -0.96 -5.68
CA SER A 284 -0.18 -1.49 -4.33
C SER A 284 0.75 -0.89 -3.28
N GLY A 285 1.47 -1.69 -2.49
CA GLY A 285 2.52 -1.19 -1.58
C GLY A 285 3.57 -0.31 -2.26
N GLY A 286 3.89 -0.55 -3.54
CA GLY A 286 4.74 0.34 -4.34
C GLY A 286 4.09 1.68 -4.65
N GLY A 287 2.75 1.72 -4.72
CA GLY A 287 1.96 2.95 -4.77
C GLY A 287 2.05 3.74 -3.46
N SER A 288 2.07 3.07 -2.31
CA SER A 288 2.33 3.68 -1.00
C SER A 288 3.70 4.35 -1.00
N HIS A 289 4.74 3.62 -1.39
CA HIS A 289 6.09 4.17 -1.50
C HIS A 289 6.23 5.26 -2.56
N THR A 290 5.46 5.21 -3.65
CA THR A 290 5.39 6.29 -4.64
C THR A 290 4.92 7.59 -4.01
N MET A 291 3.85 7.53 -3.19
CA MET A 291 3.36 8.70 -2.44
C MET A 291 4.40 9.18 -1.42
N PHE A 292 5.02 8.27 -0.67
CA PHE A 292 6.01 8.63 0.36
C PHE A 292 7.24 9.30 -0.22
N LEU A 293 7.81 8.73 -1.29
CA LEU A 293 8.96 9.33 -1.98
C LEU A 293 8.59 10.70 -2.53
N SER A 294 7.43 10.83 -3.19
CA SER A 294 6.95 12.11 -3.74
C SER A 294 6.78 13.20 -2.67
N ALA A 295 6.36 12.82 -1.47
CA ALA A 295 6.17 13.74 -0.34
C ALA A 295 7.51 14.16 0.31
N LEU A 296 8.51 13.28 0.31
CA LEU A 296 9.77 13.47 1.05
C LEU A 296 10.90 14.05 0.19
N ASP A 297 10.99 13.70 -1.10
CA ASP A 297 12.08 14.10 -1.99
C ASP A 297 11.63 15.12 -3.04
N ASP A 298 12.08 16.37 -2.87
CA ASP A 298 11.64 17.47 -3.73
C ASP A 298 12.16 17.37 -5.17
N ARG A 299 13.12 16.48 -5.45
CA ARG A 299 13.62 16.22 -6.81
C ARG A 299 12.59 15.52 -7.69
N ILE A 300 11.62 14.81 -7.11
CA ILE A 300 10.56 14.14 -7.86
C ILE A 300 9.68 15.19 -8.54
N THR A 301 9.57 15.11 -9.86
CA THR A 301 8.81 16.04 -10.70
C THR A 301 7.54 15.43 -11.28
N VAL A 302 7.42 14.09 -11.31
CA VAL A 302 6.23 13.37 -11.81
C VAL A 302 5.95 12.16 -10.92
N SER A 303 4.69 11.94 -10.54
CA SER A 303 4.30 10.84 -9.64
C SER A 303 3.14 10.04 -10.23
N ALA A 304 3.18 8.71 -10.12
CA ALA A 304 2.07 7.87 -10.56
C ALA A 304 1.84 6.67 -9.62
N PRO A 305 1.15 6.86 -8.47
CA PRO A 305 0.72 5.77 -7.62
C PRO A 305 -0.40 4.95 -8.29
N VAL A 306 -0.23 3.63 -8.35
CA VAL A 306 -1.14 2.72 -9.04
C VAL A 306 -1.83 1.78 -8.05
N VAL A 307 -3.16 1.67 -8.14
CA VAL A 307 -4.03 0.78 -7.33
C VAL A 307 -3.71 0.83 -5.82
N MET A 308 -3.54 2.04 -5.28
CA MET A 308 -3.23 2.23 -3.86
C MET A 308 -3.91 3.41 -3.15
N VAL A 309 -4.01 4.57 -3.80
CA VAL A 309 -4.51 5.81 -3.16
C VAL A 309 -5.88 5.56 -2.51
N SER A 310 -6.00 5.85 -1.21
CA SER A 310 -7.24 5.67 -0.45
C SER A 310 -7.25 6.55 0.80
N SER A 311 -8.42 7.06 1.17
CA SER A 311 -8.66 7.75 2.44
C SER A 311 -8.96 6.79 3.60
N HIS A 312 -9.32 5.55 3.29
CA HIS A 312 -9.86 4.55 4.20
C HIS A 312 -9.03 3.26 4.26
N PHE A 313 -7.91 3.20 3.53
CA PHE A 313 -6.92 2.13 3.60
C PHE A 313 -5.49 2.69 3.53
N SER A 314 -4.72 2.45 4.58
CA SER A 314 -3.36 3.01 4.76
C SER A 314 -2.24 2.05 4.32
N GLY A 315 -2.58 0.82 3.95
CA GLY A 315 -1.63 -0.26 3.65
C GLY A 315 -1.57 -1.30 4.76
N GLY A 316 -1.86 -2.57 4.42
CA GLY A 316 -1.96 -3.68 5.36
C GLY A 316 -0.61 -4.29 5.78
N CYS A 317 0.49 -3.89 5.12
CA CYS A 317 1.83 -4.27 5.54
C CYS A 317 2.45 -3.20 6.44
N PRO A 318 3.21 -3.60 7.49
CA PRO A 318 4.03 -2.67 8.26
C PRO A 318 5.08 -1.90 7.45
N CYS A 319 5.47 -2.38 6.26
CA CYS A 319 6.30 -1.59 5.36
C CYS A 319 5.58 -0.35 4.77
N GLU A 320 4.25 -0.27 4.89
CA GLU A 320 3.45 0.86 4.41
C GLU A 320 2.92 1.74 5.55
N SER A 321 2.52 1.13 6.67
CA SER A 321 1.83 1.82 7.79
C SER A 321 2.49 1.63 9.16
N GLY A 322 3.58 0.86 9.26
CA GLY A 322 4.19 0.44 10.53
C GLY A 322 4.95 1.53 11.29
N ARG A 323 5.19 2.69 10.68
CA ARG A 323 5.88 3.84 11.30
C ARG A 323 4.94 4.96 11.76
N GLY A 324 3.62 4.75 11.68
CA GLY A 324 2.64 5.70 12.20
C GLY A 324 2.59 7.03 11.44
N ILE A 325 3.05 7.09 10.19
CA ILE A 325 3.02 8.31 9.38
C ILE A 325 1.60 8.88 9.19
N HIS A 326 0.57 8.02 9.24
CA HIS A 326 -0.83 8.43 9.16
C HIS A 326 -1.33 9.16 10.41
N LEU A 327 -0.52 9.21 11.48
CA LEU A 327 -0.77 10.02 12.68
C LEU A 327 -0.16 11.44 12.57
N CYS A 328 0.62 11.72 11.53
CA CYS A 328 1.24 13.03 11.34
C CYS A 328 0.23 14.16 11.15
N GLY A 329 0.55 15.34 11.71
CA GLY A 329 -0.29 16.53 11.59
C GLY A 329 -1.67 16.38 12.24
N ASN A 330 -1.76 15.72 13.41
CA ASN A 330 -3.00 15.28 14.05
C ASN A 330 -3.82 14.30 13.17
N GLY A 331 -3.03 13.50 12.47
CA GLY A 331 -3.39 12.48 11.52
C GLY A 331 -3.74 12.99 10.13
N THR A 332 -3.50 12.09 9.19
CA THR A 332 -3.60 12.28 7.75
C THR A 332 -4.05 10.95 7.12
N ASN A 333 -4.06 10.84 5.80
CA ASN A 333 -4.30 9.59 5.07
C ASN A 333 -3.54 9.59 3.74
N ASN A 334 -3.57 8.48 3.00
CA ASN A 334 -2.85 8.37 1.73
C ASN A 334 -3.35 9.36 0.67
N ALA A 335 -4.61 9.81 0.70
CA ALA A 335 -5.11 10.82 -0.22
C ALA A 335 -4.47 12.20 0.02
N GLU A 336 -4.34 12.65 1.28
CA GLU A 336 -3.66 13.90 1.61
C GLU A 336 -2.15 13.82 1.37
N ILE A 337 -1.51 12.67 1.65
CA ILE A 337 -0.11 12.45 1.29
C ILE A 337 0.07 12.50 -0.24
N SER A 338 -0.84 11.91 -1.02
CA SER A 338 -0.82 12.01 -2.49
C SER A 338 -0.95 13.46 -2.96
N ALA A 339 -1.82 14.25 -2.30
CA ALA A 339 -2.01 15.66 -2.60
C ALA A 339 -0.76 16.52 -2.36
N MET A 340 0.20 16.08 -1.54
CA MET A 340 1.51 16.76 -1.35
C MET A 340 2.30 16.91 -2.65
N MET A 341 1.99 16.14 -3.69
CA MET A 341 2.60 16.32 -5.01
C MET A 341 2.16 17.62 -5.69
N ALA A 342 1.03 18.22 -5.31
CA ALA A 342 0.59 19.49 -5.87
C ALA A 342 1.69 20.57 -5.73
N PRO A 343 1.97 21.37 -6.78
CA PRO A 343 1.29 21.40 -8.08
C PRO A 343 2.01 20.62 -9.21
N LYS A 344 2.81 19.60 -8.90
CA LYS A 344 3.56 18.81 -9.91
C LYS A 344 2.67 17.72 -10.52
N PRO A 345 2.90 17.27 -11.77
CA PRO A 345 2.07 16.25 -12.41
C PRO A 345 1.90 14.94 -11.61
N GLN A 346 0.65 14.48 -11.45
CA GLN A 346 0.33 13.19 -10.83
C GLN A 346 -0.75 12.39 -11.59
N LEU A 347 -0.52 11.10 -11.77
CA LEU A 347 -1.53 10.14 -12.26
C LEU A 347 -1.94 9.20 -11.13
N ILE A 348 -3.23 9.12 -10.85
CA ILE A 348 -3.79 8.16 -9.90
C ILE A 348 -4.48 7.07 -10.71
N VAL A 349 -3.99 5.83 -10.60
CA VAL A 349 -4.65 4.69 -11.24
C VAL A 349 -5.43 3.90 -10.20
N SER A 350 -6.68 3.57 -10.51
CA SER A 350 -7.64 2.91 -9.59
C SER A 350 -8.47 1.85 -10.32
N ASP A 351 -9.09 0.95 -9.57
CA ASP A 351 -9.96 -0.10 -10.10
C ASP A 351 -11.22 -0.31 -9.24
N GLY A 352 -12.13 -1.15 -9.73
CA GLY A 352 -13.43 -1.35 -9.09
C GLY A 352 -13.53 -2.53 -8.12
N LYS A 353 -12.44 -3.29 -7.87
CA LYS A 353 -12.48 -4.51 -7.04
C LYS A 353 -11.54 -4.44 -5.84
N ASP A 354 -10.91 -3.31 -5.58
CA ASP A 354 -10.08 -3.08 -4.40
C ASP A 354 -10.50 -1.81 -3.60
N TRP A 355 -9.65 -1.39 -2.66
CA TRP A 355 -9.89 -0.20 -1.82
C TRP A 355 -9.81 1.12 -2.59
N THR A 356 -9.44 1.11 -3.88
CA THR A 356 -9.41 2.28 -4.75
C THR A 356 -10.72 2.50 -5.51
N LEU A 357 -11.73 1.64 -5.31
CA LEU A 357 -13.07 1.78 -5.89
C LEU A 357 -13.66 3.19 -5.70
N ALA A 358 -13.45 3.79 -4.53
CA ALA A 358 -14.03 5.10 -4.20
C ALA A 358 -13.26 6.28 -4.83
N VAL A 359 -12.06 6.05 -5.39
CA VAL A 359 -11.16 7.13 -5.86
C VAL A 359 -11.84 8.13 -6.79
N PRO A 360 -12.61 7.73 -7.82
CA PRO A 360 -13.22 8.69 -8.74
C PRO A 360 -14.16 9.69 -8.07
N GLU A 361 -14.87 9.24 -7.03
CA GLU A 361 -15.93 10.01 -6.35
C GLU A 361 -15.47 10.65 -5.05
N LEU A 362 -14.37 10.15 -4.45
CA LEU A 362 -13.94 10.52 -3.10
C LEU A 362 -12.53 11.10 -3.07
N GLU A 363 -11.49 10.27 -3.27
CA GLU A 363 -10.11 10.72 -3.13
C GLU A 363 -9.66 11.65 -4.27
N PHE A 364 -10.03 11.37 -5.52
CA PHE A 364 -9.61 12.19 -6.66
C PHE A 364 -10.18 13.61 -6.60
N PRO A 365 -11.47 13.86 -6.33
CA PRO A 365 -11.99 15.22 -6.14
C PRO A 365 -11.28 15.98 -5.00
N PHE A 366 -10.97 15.31 -3.89
CA PHE A 366 -10.22 15.89 -2.78
C PHE A 366 -8.80 16.32 -3.19
N ILE A 367 -8.07 15.44 -3.90
CA ILE A 367 -6.73 15.75 -4.41
C ILE A 367 -6.79 16.86 -5.46
N GLN A 368 -7.75 16.79 -6.38
CA GLN A 368 -7.96 17.77 -7.42
C GLN A 368 -8.28 19.17 -6.86
N ARG A 369 -9.07 19.27 -5.78
CA ARG A 369 -9.28 20.53 -5.03
C ARG A 369 -7.95 21.13 -4.56
N THR A 370 -7.03 20.30 -4.08
CA THR A 370 -5.71 20.79 -3.62
C THR A 370 -4.88 21.34 -4.79
N TYR A 371 -4.92 20.70 -5.97
CA TYR A 371 -4.31 21.25 -7.18
C TYR A 371 -4.97 22.54 -7.67
N GLU A 372 -6.28 22.68 -7.46
CA GLU A 372 -7.04 23.88 -7.80
C GLU A 372 -6.61 25.11 -6.99
N LEU A 373 -6.18 24.94 -5.74
CA LEU A 373 -5.59 26.03 -4.95
C LEU A 373 -4.40 26.71 -5.67
N TYR A 374 -3.62 25.93 -6.42
CA TYR A 374 -2.49 26.43 -7.22
C TYR A 374 -2.88 26.88 -8.64
N GLY A 375 -4.16 26.79 -9.02
CA GLY A 375 -4.60 26.98 -10.41
C GLY A 375 -4.07 25.90 -11.37
N LYS A 376 -3.76 24.70 -10.85
CA LYS A 376 -3.13 23.60 -11.61
C LYS A 376 -3.98 22.32 -11.64
N LYS A 377 -5.30 22.46 -11.57
CA LYS A 377 -6.29 21.37 -11.56
C LYS A 377 -6.01 20.25 -12.59
N ASN A 378 -5.57 20.62 -13.80
CA ASN A 378 -5.33 19.70 -14.92
C ASN A 378 -3.99 18.96 -14.87
N LEU A 379 -3.17 19.14 -13.82
CA LEU A 379 -1.94 18.38 -13.61
C LEU A 379 -2.15 17.09 -12.83
N VAL A 380 -3.36 16.84 -12.32
CA VAL A 380 -3.73 15.56 -11.70
C VAL A 380 -4.81 14.87 -12.52
N GLU A 381 -4.60 13.59 -12.83
CA GLU A 381 -5.47 12.77 -13.66
C GLU A 381 -5.83 11.48 -12.91
N ASN A 382 -7.04 10.94 -13.11
CA ASN A 382 -7.42 9.62 -12.60
C ASN A 382 -7.79 8.68 -13.76
N ALA A 383 -7.09 7.55 -13.85
CA ALA A 383 -7.46 6.44 -14.73
C ALA A 383 -8.16 5.37 -13.89
N HIS A 384 -9.49 5.26 -14.04
CA HIS A 384 -10.31 4.31 -13.29
C HIS A 384 -10.77 3.13 -14.14
N PHE A 385 -10.46 1.93 -13.69
CA PHE A 385 -10.79 0.67 -14.35
C PHE A 385 -11.88 -0.08 -13.59
N ALA A 386 -13.13 0.39 -13.69
CA ALA A 386 -14.27 -0.05 -12.87
C ALA A 386 -14.57 -1.57 -12.88
N LYS A 387 -14.17 -2.30 -13.93
CA LYS A 387 -14.43 -3.75 -14.07
C LYS A 387 -13.20 -4.62 -13.74
N GLU A 388 -12.04 -4.01 -13.57
CA GLU A 388 -10.78 -4.69 -13.30
C GLU A 388 -10.55 -4.81 -11.78
N GLY A 389 -9.47 -5.48 -11.39
CA GLY A 389 -9.08 -5.62 -9.99
C GLY A 389 -7.63 -5.29 -9.72
N HIS A 390 -7.19 -5.70 -8.53
CA HIS A 390 -5.91 -5.35 -7.93
C HIS A 390 -4.73 -6.03 -8.63
N ASP A 391 -4.18 -5.35 -9.63
CA ASP A 391 -3.02 -5.77 -10.40
C ASP A 391 -2.28 -4.56 -11.01
N PHE A 392 -1.08 -4.80 -11.54
CA PHE A 392 -0.40 -3.86 -12.43
C PHE A 392 -0.41 -4.38 -13.88
N GLY A 393 -1.60 -4.83 -14.32
CA GLY A 393 -1.85 -5.40 -15.63
C GLY A 393 -1.73 -4.41 -16.80
N VAL A 394 -1.98 -4.91 -18.01
CA VAL A 394 -1.78 -4.17 -19.27
C VAL A 394 -2.53 -2.84 -19.24
N SER A 395 -3.81 -2.81 -18.89
CA SER A 395 -4.60 -1.57 -18.87
C SER A 395 -3.98 -0.48 -18.00
N LYS A 396 -3.49 -0.84 -16.80
CA LYS A 396 -2.83 0.11 -15.89
C LYS A 396 -1.51 0.62 -16.46
N ARG A 397 -0.73 -0.25 -17.12
CA ARG A 397 0.51 0.15 -17.81
C ARG A 397 0.22 1.06 -19.02
N MET A 398 -0.83 0.77 -19.79
CA MET A 398 -1.26 1.60 -20.92
C MET A 398 -1.75 2.98 -20.51
N ALA A 399 -2.31 3.15 -19.31
CA ALA A 399 -2.60 4.47 -18.75
C ALA A 399 -1.31 5.19 -18.27
N LEU A 400 -0.37 4.45 -17.68
CA LEU A 400 0.87 5.00 -17.16
C LEU A 400 1.79 5.58 -18.25
N TYR A 401 2.04 4.82 -19.32
CA TYR A 401 3.10 5.17 -20.27
C TYR A 401 2.88 6.54 -20.95
N PRO A 402 1.70 6.89 -21.49
CA PRO A 402 1.48 8.19 -22.11
C PRO A 402 1.64 9.35 -21.11
N PHE A 403 1.19 9.15 -19.87
CA PHE A 403 1.33 10.15 -18.81
C PHE A 403 2.80 10.42 -18.48
N MET A 404 3.58 9.36 -18.25
CA MET A 404 5.02 9.48 -17.98
C MET A 404 5.74 10.09 -19.19
N ALA A 405 5.37 9.68 -20.41
CA ALA A 405 5.96 10.24 -21.63
C ALA A 405 5.70 11.73 -21.78
N LYS A 406 4.48 12.19 -21.53
CA LYS A 406 4.10 13.61 -21.57
C LYS A 406 4.93 14.45 -20.60
N TYR A 407 4.96 14.07 -19.32
CA TYR A 407 5.51 14.93 -18.27
C TYR A 407 7.02 14.76 -18.04
N LEU A 408 7.61 13.65 -18.50
CA LEU A 408 9.06 13.47 -18.51
C LEU A 408 9.69 13.70 -19.89
N ALA A 409 8.91 14.13 -20.88
CA ALA A 409 9.34 14.32 -22.27
C ALA A 409 10.05 13.07 -22.84
N LEU A 410 9.40 11.91 -22.70
CA LEU A 410 9.84 10.65 -23.30
C LEU A 410 9.29 10.52 -24.72
N ASP A 411 9.92 9.67 -25.53
CA ASP A 411 9.55 9.42 -26.92
C ASP A 411 8.61 8.21 -27.03
N LEU A 412 7.30 8.48 -26.90
CA LEU A 412 6.25 7.45 -26.98
C LEU A 412 6.25 6.71 -28.33
N LYS A 413 6.67 7.36 -29.42
CA LYS A 413 6.67 6.76 -30.77
C LYS A 413 7.61 5.57 -30.88
N LYS A 414 8.66 5.51 -30.06
CA LYS A 414 9.63 4.39 -30.06
C LYS A 414 9.06 3.05 -29.61
N VAL A 415 7.93 3.08 -28.93
CA VAL A 415 7.28 1.88 -28.40
C VAL A 415 5.91 1.66 -29.03
N GLN A 416 5.52 2.46 -30.03
CA GLN A 416 4.26 2.28 -30.75
C GLN A 416 4.46 1.42 -31.99
N ASN A 417 3.49 0.55 -32.28
CA ASN A 417 3.38 -0.19 -33.53
C ASN A 417 2.83 0.71 -34.66
N GLU A 418 2.68 0.16 -35.87
CA GLU A 418 2.15 0.88 -37.04
C GLU A 418 0.72 1.42 -36.85
N LYS A 419 -0.04 0.88 -35.89
CA LYS A 419 -1.39 1.34 -35.53
C LYS A 419 -1.38 2.44 -34.45
N GLY A 420 -0.21 2.83 -33.94
CA GLY A 420 -0.07 3.80 -32.86
C GLY A 420 -0.31 3.23 -31.46
N GLU A 421 -0.41 1.90 -31.32
CA GLU A 421 -0.61 1.23 -30.03
C GLU A 421 0.73 0.90 -29.40
N ILE A 422 0.86 1.00 -28.08
CA ILE A 422 2.10 0.65 -27.37
C ILE A 422 2.31 -0.87 -27.41
N ASP A 423 3.48 -1.31 -27.85
CA ASP A 423 3.83 -2.72 -28.07
C ASP A 423 4.93 -3.21 -27.12
N GLU A 424 4.48 -3.86 -26.04
CA GLU A 424 5.33 -4.50 -25.04
C GLU A 424 6.05 -5.75 -25.56
N SER A 425 5.58 -6.37 -26.66
CA SER A 425 6.19 -7.60 -27.20
C SER A 425 7.63 -7.40 -27.70
N THR A 426 8.03 -6.14 -27.88
CA THR A 426 9.40 -5.75 -28.25
C THR A 426 10.39 -5.77 -27.08
N CYS A 427 9.94 -6.06 -25.86
CA CYS A 427 10.76 -6.19 -24.67
C CYS A 427 11.14 -7.65 -24.41
N VAL A 428 12.36 -7.88 -23.94
CA VAL A 428 12.82 -9.19 -23.49
C VAL A 428 12.53 -9.35 -22.00
N ILE A 429 11.84 -10.43 -21.65
CA ILE A 429 11.65 -10.87 -20.27
C ILE A 429 12.80 -11.80 -19.89
N GLU A 430 13.61 -11.36 -18.93
CA GLU A 430 14.71 -12.13 -18.39
C GLU A 430 14.23 -13.14 -17.33
N PRO A 431 14.88 -14.31 -17.23
CA PRO A 431 14.72 -15.21 -16.09
C PRO A 431 15.30 -14.60 -14.80
N TYR A 432 14.90 -15.14 -13.65
CA TYR A 432 15.13 -14.54 -12.32
C TYR A 432 16.61 -14.44 -11.99
N ASP A 433 17.35 -15.49 -12.32
CA ASP A 433 18.79 -15.60 -12.10
C ASP A 433 19.59 -14.51 -12.82
N LYS A 434 19.13 -14.04 -13.98
CA LYS A 434 19.77 -12.91 -14.68
C LYS A 434 19.56 -11.56 -14.01
N LEU A 435 18.62 -11.45 -13.08
CA LEU A 435 18.30 -10.22 -12.36
C LEU A 435 18.96 -10.16 -10.97
N TYR A 436 19.73 -11.18 -10.60
CA TYR A 436 20.52 -11.22 -9.38
C TYR A 436 21.84 -10.46 -9.50
N VAL A 437 22.36 -10.03 -8.36
CA VAL A 437 23.67 -9.41 -8.17
C VAL A 437 24.57 -10.32 -7.35
N PHE A 438 24.04 -10.84 -6.25
CA PHE A 438 24.74 -11.71 -5.31
C PHE A 438 24.67 -13.19 -5.71
N GLY A 439 23.66 -13.56 -6.50
CA GLY A 439 23.35 -14.95 -6.79
C GLY A 439 22.42 -15.55 -5.73
N ASN A 440 21.85 -16.71 -6.00
CA ASN A 440 20.82 -17.30 -5.15
C ASN A 440 21.35 -17.98 -3.88
N LYS A 441 22.68 -18.10 -3.73
CA LYS A 441 23.33 -18.68 -2.55
C LYS A 441 24.33 -17.74 -1.90
N ALA A 442 24.14 -16.42 -2.10
CA ALA A 442 25.00 -15.38 -1.56
C ALA A 442 26.47 -15.46 -2.02
N GLU A 443 26.71 -15.97 -3.23
CA GLU A 443 28.05 -16.18 -3.81
C GLU A 443 28.85 -14.87 -3.88
N ASN A 444 28.18 -13.77 -4.22
CA ASN A 444 28.79 -12.44 -4.33
C ASN A 444 28.29 -11.45 -3.26
N LEU A 445 27.65 -11.94 -2.18
CA LEU A 445 27.23 -11.07 -1.09
C LEU A 445 28.47 -10.51 -0.35
N PRO A 446 28.60 -9.18 -0.18
CA PRO A 446 29.74 -8.60 0.51
C PRO A 446 29.90 -9.11 1.94
N LYS A 447 31.15 -9.29 2.38
CA LYS A 447 31.47 -9.81 3.72
C LYS A 447 30.94 -8.93 4.87
N ASN A 448 30.74 -7.64 4.62
CA ASN A 448 30.19 -6.72 5.61
C ASN A 448 28.65 -6.70 5.61
N ALA A 449 27.98 -7.54 4.82
CA ALA A 449 26.52 -7.59 4.76
C ALA A 449 25.93 -7.89 6.14
N LEU A 450 25.09 -6.97 6.62
CA LEU A 450 24.38 -7.08 7.88
C LEU A 450 23.31 -8.18 7.75
N LYS A 451 23.26 -9.07 8.74
CA LYS A 451 22.26 -10.15 8.81
C LYS A 451 21.42 -10.15 10.09
N ASP A 452 21.58 -9.09 10.87
CA ASP A 452 21.03 -8.96 12.21
C ASP A 452 20.10 -7.74 12.21
N ILE A 453 18.80 -8.01 12.37
CA ILE A 453 17.79 -6.95 12.36
C ILE A 453 17.89 -6.07 13.61
N ASP A 454 18.37 -6.59 14.74
CA ASP A 454 18.45 -5.79 15.97
C ASP A 454 19.52 -4.71 15.82
N LYS A 455 20.67 -5.07 15.22
CA LYS A 455 21.70 -4.10 14.80
C LYS A 455 21.18 -3.08 13.78
N LEU A 456 20.24 -3.47 12.91
CA LEU A 456 19.59 -2.53 12.00
C LEU A 456 18.75 -1.50 12.76
N TYR A 457 18.01 -1.91 13.80
CA TYR A 457 17.28 -0.98 14.67
C TYR A 457 18.25 -0.07 15.48
N GLU A 458 19.35 -0.62 15.98
CA GLU A 458 20.37 0.13 16.72
C GLU A 458 20.97 1.30 15.91
N MET A 459 21.09 1.16 14.57
CA MET A 459 21.54 2.23 13.68
C MET A 459 20.66 3.49 13.74
N PHE A 460 19.40 3.34 14.13
CA PHE A 460 18.44 4.44 14.29
C PHE A 460 18.24 4.82 15.77
N GLY A 461 19.02 4.24 16.69
CA GLY A 461 18.85 4.41 18.13
C GLY A 461 17.58 3.76 18.67
N GLU A 462 17.09 2.71 18.00
CA GLU A 462 15.86 2.01 18.34
C GLU A 462 16.14 0.58 18.83
N LYS A 463 15.11 -0.08 19.35
CA LYS A 463 15.14 -1.51 19.69
C LYS A 463 14.05 -2.23 18.90
N ASN A 464 14.39 -3.39 18.36
CA ASN A 464 13.38 -4.29 17.81
C ASN A 464 12.60 -4.93 18.97
N LEU A 465 11.31 -4.61 19.09
CA LEU A 465 10.43 -5.17 20.13
C LEU A 465 9.54 -6.29 19.59
N LYS A 466 9.66 -6.62 18.30
CA LYS A 466 8.77 -7.59 17.68
C LYS A 466 9.26 -9.01 18.01
N THR A 467 8.36 -9.80 18.57
CA THR A 467 8.55 -11.23 18.74
C THR A 467 8.14 -11.96 17.46
N TYR A 468 9.01 -12.83 16.97
CA TYR A 468 8.67 -13.73 15.87
C TYR A 468 8.26 -15.07 16.48
N GLU A 469 7.08 -15.57 16.11
CA GLU A 469 6.76 -16.96 16.42
C GLU A 469 7.74 -17.84 15.65
N VAL A 470 8.68 -18.46 16.36
CA VAL A 470 9.49 -19.52 15.77
C VAL A 470 8.54 -20.65 15.45
N LYS A 471 8.17 -20.81 14.18
CA LYS A 471 7.53 -22.04 13.71
C LYS A 471 8.51 -23.16 13.99
N LYS A 472 8.23 -23.95 15.04
CA LYS A 472 8.96 -25.17 15.36
C LYS A 472 8.81 -26.20 14.26
#